data_AF-A0A142YBQ8-F1
#
_entry.id   AF-A0A142YBQ8-F1
#
_cell.length_a   1.000
_cell.length_b   1.000
_cell.length_c   1.000
_cell.angle_alpha   90.00
_cell.angle_beta   90.00
_cell.angle_gamma   90.00
#
_symmetry.space_group_name_H-M   'P 1'
#
loop_
_entity.id
_entity.type
_entity.pdbx_description
1 polymer ?
#
loop_
_entity_poly.entity_id
_entity_poly.type
_entity_poly.pdbx_seq_one_letter_code
_entity_poly.pdbx_strand_id
1 'polypeptide(L)'
;MSEHDLESDWGGIKQNLSQRVREIRREFYGENGGPMLAADLEIPFRSWVRYESGASMPAPVLLRFLELTGANPNWLLTGQGPKYRSS
;
A
#
# COMPACT_ATOMS: atom_id res chain seq x y z
N MET A 1 10.61 23.85 -10.74
CA MET A 1 10.40 22.41 -10.95
C MET A 1 9.54 22.27 -12.19
N SER A 2 9.97 21.49 -13.17
CA SER A 2 9.21 21.26 -14.41
C SER A 2 8.09 20.21 -14.18
N GLU A 3 7.07 20.17 -15.04
CA GLU A 3 6.03 19.12 -14.99
C GLU A 3 6.63 17.71 -15.13
N HIS A 4 7.70 17.58 -15.93
CA HIS A 4 8.46 16.35 -16.07
C HIS A 4 9.12 15.87 -14.77
N ASP A 5 9.60 16.81 -13.93
CA ASP A 5 10.18 16.48 -12.62
C ASP A 5 9.12 15.93 -11.65
N LEU A 6 7.89 16.46 -11.72
CA LEU A 6 6.77 16.03 -10.88
C LEU A 6 6.22 14.66 -11.28
N GLU A 7 6.13 14.35 -12.58
CA GLU A 7 5.70 13.03 -13.06
C GLU A 7 6.72 11.94 -12.67
N SER A 8 8.01 12.26 -12.74
CA SER A 8 9.10 11.36 -12.37
C SER A 8 9.12 11.08 -10.86
N ASP A 9 8.96 12.12 -10.03
CA ASP A 9 8.87 12.00 -8.57
C ASP A 9 7.63 11.21 -8.14
N TRP A 10 6.48 11.46 -8.77
CA TRP A 10 5.24 10.75 -8.47
C TRP A 10 5.29 9.27 -8.86
N GLY A 11 6.02 8.92 -9.92
CA GLY A 11 6.31 7.53 -10.27
C GLY A 11 7.09 6.81 -9.16
N GLY A 12 8.13 7.45 -8.62
CA GLY A 12 8.92 6.94 -7.50
C GLY A 12 8.08 6.77 -6.23
N ILE A 13 7.23 7.74 -5.91
CA ILE A 13 6.32 7.68 -4.76
C ILE A 13 5.36 6.49 -4.87
N LYS A 14 4.74 6.27 -6.04
CA LYS A 14 3.82 5.14 -6.27
C LYS A 14 4.53 3.79 -6.11
N GLN A 15 5.75 3.67 -6.64
CA GLN A 15 6.53 2.44 -6.56
C GLN A 15 6.94 2.12 -5.12
N ASN A 16 7.31 3.13 -4.34
CA ASN A 16 7.64 2.96 -2.93
C ASN A 16 6.40 2.62 -2.09
N LEU A 17 5.25 3.23 -2.39
CA LEU A 17 3.98 2.91 -1.76
C LEU A 17 3.58 1.45 -2.00
N SER A 18 3.66 0.98 -3.26
CA SER A 18 3.29 -0.40 -3.61
C SER A 18 4.17 -1.46 -2.93
N GLN A 19 5.46 -1.16 -2.77
CA GLN A 19 6.38 -2.02 -2.03
C GLN A 19 6.03 -2.09 -0.54
N ARG A 20 5.73 -0.95 0.10
CA ARG A 20 5.40 -0.91 1.53
C ARG A 20 4.05 -1.55 1.86
N VAL A 21 3.03 -1.43 0.99
CA VAL A 21 1.76 -2.18 1.19
C VAL A 21 1.98 -3.69 1.07
N ARG A 22 2.84 -4.14 0.15
CA ARG A 22 3.22 -5.56 0.02
C ARG A 22 3.98 -6.06 1.24
N GLU A 23 4.87 -5.24 1.78
CA GLU A 23 5.62 -5.55 3.00
C GLU A 23 4.68 -5.78 4.19
N ILE A 24 3.76 -4.84 4.45
CA ILE A 24 2.76 -4.98 5.53
C ILE A 24 1.87 -6.21 5.29
N ARG A 25 1.39 -6.43 4.05
CA ARG A 25 0.60 -7.63 3.75
C ARG A 25 1.35 -8.91 4.11
N ARG A 26 2.63 -9.02 3.74
CA ARG A 26 3.45 -10.21 4.03
C ARG A 26 3.60 -10.44 5.53
N GLU A 27 3.71 -9.38 6.32
CA GLU A 27 3.79 -9.47 7.78
C GLU A 27 2.49 -9.98 8.39
N PHE A 28 1.34 -9.49 7.94
CA PHE A 28 0.03 -9.84 8.52
C PHE A 28 -0.54 -11.16 7.99
N TYR A 29 -0.34 -11.46 6.71
CA TYR A 29 -1.01 -12.58 6.01
C TYR A 29 -0.03 -13.63 5.48
N GLY A 30 1.28 -13.43 5.63
CA GLY A 30 2.32 -14.32 5.10
C GLY A 30 2.57 -14.16 3.60
N GLU A 31 3.55 -14.90 3.06
CA GLU A 31 4.00 -14.74 1.66
C GLU A 31 2.86 -14.94 0.65
N ASN A 32 2.06 -15.99 0.86
CA ASN A 32 0.92 -16.38 0.01
C ASN A 32 -0.41 -15.75 0.45
N GLY A 33 -0.39 -14.79 1.37
CA GLY A 33 -1.58 -14.20 1.99
C GLY A 33 -2.39 -13.22 1.13
N GLY A 34 -1.98 -12.98 -0.11
CA GLY A 34 -2.65 -12.07 -1.05
C GLY A 34 -4.17 -12.29 -1.18
N PRO A 35 -4.65 -13.52 -1.40
CA PRO A 35 -6.08 -13.79 -1.51
C PRO A 35 -6.86 -13.49 -0.23
N MET A 36 -6.26 -13.69 0.95
CA MET A 36 -6.92 -13.43 2.25
C MET A 36 -7.12 -11.93 2.46
N LEU A 37 -6.06 -11.13 2.28
CA LEU A 37 -6.20 -9.67 2.37
C LEU A 37 -7.19 -9.14 1.33
N ALA A 38 -7.17 -9.66 0.10
CA ALA A 38 -8.12 -9.23 -0.93
C ALA A 38 -9.59 -9.52 -0.54
N ALA A 39 -9.85 -10.64 0.13
CA ALA A 39 -11.16 -10.97 0.67
C ALA A 39 -11.58 -10.00 1.78
N ASP A 40 -10.69 -9.69 2.73
CA ASP A 40 -10.98 -8.75 3.83
C ASP A 40 -11.14 -7.29 3.38
N LEU A 41 -10.53 -6.95 2.24
CA LEU A 41 -10.71 -5.69 1.53
C LEU A 41 -11.94 -5.69 0.60
N GLU A 42 -12.63 -6.82 0.46
CA GLU A 42 -13.78 -7.01 -0.44
C GLU A 42 -13.48 -6.64 -1.92
N ILE A 43 -12.28 -6.99 -2.39
CA ILE A 43 -11.85 -6.75 -3.78
C ILE A 43 -11.42 -8.05 -4.47
N PRO A 44 -11.44 -8.10 -5.82
CA PRO A 44 -10.82 -9.20 -6.55
C PRO A 44 -9.33 -9.28 -6.25
N PHE A 45 -8.80 -10.48 -6.01
CA PHE A 45 -7.36 -10.70 -5.78
C PHE A 45 -6.49 -10.11 -6.90
N ARG A 46 -6.95 -10.21 -8.16
CA ARG A 46 -6.31 -9.57 -9.32
C ARG A 46 -6.09 -8.05 -9.11
N SER A 47 -7.04 -7.36 -8.50
CA SER A 47 -6.92 -5.92 -8.24
C SER A 47 -5.81 -5.65 -7.23
N TRP A 48 -5.75 -6.46 -6.17
CA TRP A 48 -4.68 -6.37 -5.17
C TRP A 48 -3.29 -6.57 -5.78
N VAL A 49 -3.11 -7.62 -6.61
CA VAL A 49 -1.83 -7.87 -7.31
C VAL A 49 -1.38 -6.67 -8.14
N ARG A 50 -2.32 -5.97 -8.79
CA ARG A 50 -1.99 -4.76 -9.56
C ARG A 50 -1.53 -3.63 -8.65
N TYR A 51 -2.15 -3.46 -7.48
CA TYR A 51 -1.75 -2.41 -6.54
C TYR A 51 -0.35 -2.66 -5.97
N GLU A 52 -0.01 -3.89 -5.63
CA GLU A 52 1.37 -4.26 -5.24
C GLU A 52 2.39 -4.05 -6.36
N SER A 53 1.92 -4.00 -7.62
CA SER A 53 2.74 -3.74 -8.80
C SER A 53 2.77 -2.25 -9.20
N GLY A 54 2.25 -1.34 -8.37
CA GLY A 54 2.30 0.11 -8.62
C GLY A 54 1.09 0.71 -9.35
N ALA A 55 0.04 -0.07 -9.61
CA ALA A 55 -1.21 0.50 -10.12
C ALA A 55 -1.85 1.42 -9.07
N SER A 56 -2.56 2.46 -9.55
CA SER A 56 -3.29 3.38 -8.67
C SER A 56 -4.31 2.62 -7.82
N MET A 57 -4.20 2.76 -6.50
CA MET A 57 -5.12 2.16 -5.54
C MET A 57 -6.26 3.14 -5.24
N PRO A 58 -7.54 2.71 -5.32
CA PRO A 58 -8.66 3.54 -4.90
C PRO A 58 -8.55 3.91 -3.42
N ALA A 59 -8.88 5.16 -3.08
CA ALA A 59 -8.80 5.65 -1.70
C ALA A 59 -9.57 4.77 -0.68
N PRO A 60 -10.79 4.26 -0.96
CA PRO A 60 -11.49 3.38 -0.02
C PRO A 60 -10.73 2.09 0.30
N VAL A 61 -10.04 1.51 -0.70
CA VAL A 61 -9.21 0.30 -0.50
C VAL A 61 -8.04 0.62 0.43
N LEU A 62 -7.38 1.77 0.23
CA LEU A 62 -6.30 2.22 1.10
C LEU A 62 -6.79 2.47 2.54
N LEU A 63 -7.94 3.11 2.72
CA LEU A 63 -8.51 3.38 4.03
C LEU A 63 -8.85 2.08 4.78
N ARG A 64 -9.48 1.11 4.11
CA ARG A 64 -9.76 -0.20 4.69
C ARG A 64 -8.48 -0.96 5.03
N PHE A 65 -7.46 -0.88 4.17
CA PHE A 65 -6.15 -1.47 4.45
C PHE A 65 -5.50 -0.88 5.71
N LEU A 66 -5.55 0.44 5.88
CA LEU A 66 -5.02 1.12 7.08
C LEU A 66 -5.79 0.72 8.35
N GLU A 67 -7.10 0.54 8.25
CA GLU A 67 -7.94 0.07 9.35
C GLU A 67 -7.59 -1.38 9.76
N LEU A 68 -7.47 -2.29 8.79
CA LEU A 68 -7.16 -3.71 9.05
C LEU A 68 -5.76 -3.95 9.62
N THR A 69 -4.79 -3.13 9.21
CA THR A 69 -3.36 -3.36 9.53
C THR A 69 -2.84 -2.45 10.63
N GLY A 70 -3.56 -1.37 10.98
CA GLY A 70 -3.04 -0.34 11.88
C GLY A 70 -1.82 0.41 11.33
N ALA A 71 -1.54 0.29 10.03
CA ALA A 71 -0.40 0.95 9.40
C ALA A 71 -0.48 2.48 9.55
N ASN A 72 0.68 3.09 9.77
CA ASN A 72 0.80 4.52 9.86
C ASN A 72 0.84 5.13 8.44
N PRO A 73 -0.12 6.01 8.07
CA PRO A 73 -0.14 6.62 6.74
C PRO A 73 1.14 7.40 6.41
N ASN A 74 1.77 8.04 7.41
CA ASN A 74 3.02 8.76 7.20
C ASN A 74 4.15 7.81 6.81
N TRP A 75 4.29 6.69 7.53
CA TRP A 75 5.30 5.68 7.20
C TRP A 75 5.00 5.04 5.84
N LEU A 76 3.73 4.79 5.53
CA LEU A 76 3.33 4.21 4.26
C LEU A 76 3.68 5.12 3.06
N LEU A 77 3.62 6.44 3.25
CA LEU A 77 3.96 7.43 2.22
C LEU A 77 5.47 7.71 2.14
N THR A 78 6.17 7.74 3.28
CA THR A 78 7.56 8.27 3.35
C THR A 78 8.61 7.23 3.74
N GLY A 79 8.20 6.12 4.35
CA GLY A 79 9.08 5.16 5.02
C GLY A 79 9.64 5.66 6.36
N GLN A 80 9.23 6.85 6.82
CA GLN A 80 9.78 7.49 8.03
C GLN A 80 8.83 7.38 9.23
N GLY A 81 9.43 7.29 10.42
CA GLY A 81 8.71 7.19 11.69
C GLY A 81 8.19 5.77 11.99
N PRO A 82 7.28 5.62 12.97
CA PRO A 82 6.73 4.32 13.34
C PRO A 82 5.89 3.71 12.22
N LYS A 83 6.14 2.44 11.91
CA LYS A 83 5.44 1.67 10.86
C LYS A 83 3.96 1.47 11.15
N TYR A 84 3.63 1.17 12.41
CA TYR A 84 2.28 0.99 12.91
C TYR A 84 1.93 2.10 13.89
N ARG A 85 0.64 2.39 14.03
CA ARG A 85 0.16 3.34 15.05
C ARG A 85 0.38 2.75 16.43
N SER A 86 0.98 3.50 17.34
CA SER A 86 0.98 3.16 18.76
C SER A 86 -0.46 3.30 19.27
N SER A 87 -0.98 2.24 19.90
CA SER A 87 -2.30 2.27 20.55
C SER A 87 -2.33 3.24 21.72
#